data_AF-A0A3M6U4N9-F1
#
_entry.id   AF-A0A3M6U4N9-F1
#
_cell.length_a   1.000
_cell.length_b   1.000
_cell.length_c   1.000
_cell.angle_alpha   90.00
_cell.angle_beta   90.00
_cell.angle_gamma   90.00
#
_symmetry.space_group_name_H-M   'P 1'
#
loop_
_entity.id
_entity.type
_entity.pdbx_description
1 polymer ?
#
loop_
_entity_poly.entity_id
_entity_poly.type
_entity_poly.pdbx_seq_one_letter_code
_entity_poly.pdbx_strand_id
1 'polypeptide(L)'
;MTMSPPKLQSKLKLDEQLLHQLQKSPKTMNETTFPPAISARSSQFIFLAALSCISGVLSICGNIVVLIAIFRTKSLHTISNYFIASLAVADLMVGILLNPILAAKAVIFSYLDPERPLKGSVFDKVEDFAWIQAVVATTFGLTAISIDRYIAVKFGFRYETLITPKFCLLATASVWLGSFVFASVRLFLDKPQDLSTLWLIMGVITCIFPTLIITFCYMSIFREAKQQIRKIKQESSLAARQEQTRRNNPAGVSHTKTAFTVAIVILLFIILWVPSLATAATQFSLSGSNKPKDQVTLVKLEREVWMWVSLVAYLSSASNPWVYSIRSREFRTACKKIFNFFGSHSRVEHFSVTASEFTVGL
;
A
#
# COMPACT_ATOMS: atom_id res chain seq x y z
N MET A 1 -71.06 -2.05 30.45
CA MET A 1 -71.89 -1.97 29.24
C MET A 1 -71.77 -3.26 28.45
N THR A 2 -72.70 -4.19 28.67
CA THR A 2 -72.80 -5.49 28.00
C THR A 2 -73.32 -5.27 26.58
N MET A 3 -72.48 -5.52 25.57
CA MET A 3 -72.89 -5.46 24.16
C MET A 3 -73.95 -6.54 23.88
N SER A 4 -75.05 -6.17 23.21
CA SER A 4 -76.13 -7.10 22.87
C SER A 4 -75.66 -8.12 21.81
N PRO A 5 -76.18 -9.37 21.84
CA PRO A 5 -75.75 -10.47 20.97
C PRO A 5 -75.63 -10.16 19.46
N PRO A 6 -76.52 -9.36 18.82
CA PRO A 6 -76.36 -9.05 17.39
C PRO A 6 -75.15 -8.17 17.07
N LYS A 7 -74.67 -7.34 18.02
CA LYS A 7 -73.49 -6.48 17.83
C LYS A 7 -72.16 -7.24 17.96
N LEU A 8 -72.16 -8.37 18.67
CA LEU A 8 -70.98 -9.23 18.80
C LEU A 8 -70.76 -10.04 17.52
N GLN A 9 -71.85 -10.57 16.93
CA GLN A 9 -71.79 -11.29 15.66
C GLN A 9 -71.40 -10.41 14.47
N SER A 10 -71.81 -9.13 14.45
CA SER A 10 -71.36 -8.20 13.42
C SER A 10 -69.88 -7.85 13.54
N LYS A 11 -69.34 -7.77 14.77
CA LYS A 11 -67.91 -7.56 15.01
C LYS A 11 -67.08 -8.79 14.60
N LEU A 12 -67.51 -9.99 14.97
CA LEU A 12 -66.83 -11.23 14.57
C LEU A 12 -66.80 -11.42 13.04
N LYS A 13 -67.89 -11.08 12.33
CA LYS A 13 -67.90 -11.09 10.86
C LYS A 13 -66.97 -10.04 10.24
N LEU A 14 -66.84 -8.87 10.87
CA LEU A 14 -65.94 -7.81 10.42
C LEU A 14 -64.47 -8.21 10.63
N ASP A 15 -64.15 -8.84 11.76
CA ASP A 15 -62.81 -9.34 12.07
C ASP A 15 -62.41 -10.53 11.18
N GLU A 16 -63.34 -11.44 10.86
CA GLU A 16 -63.11 -12.49 9.86
C GLU A 16 -62.90 -11.93 8.45
N GLN A 17 -63.67 -10.91 8.05
CA GLN A 17 -63.44 -10.24 6.76
C GLN A 17 -62.10 -9.51 6.72
N LEU A 18 -61.67 -8.92 7.84
CA LEU A 18 -60.36 -8.28 7.98
C LEU A 18 -59.22 -9.31 7.89
N LEU A 19 -59.36 -10.45 8.57
CA LEU A 19 -58.41 -11.57 8.50
C LEU A 19 -58.36 -12.16 7.08
N HIS A 20 -59.50 -12.31 6.42
CA HIS A 20 -59.57 -12.82 5.06
C HIS A 20 -59.03 -11.82 4.01
N GLN A 21 -59.05 -10.51 4.29
CA GLN A 21 -58.36 -9.46 3.53
C GLN A 21 -56.84 -9.46 3.78
N LEU A 22 -56.41 -9.67 5.03
CA LEU A 22 -54.99 -9.81 5.38
C LEU A 22 -54.37 -11.06 4.74
N GLN A 23 -55.13 -12.14 4.58
CA GLN A 23 -54.68 -13.38 3.92
C GLN A 23 -54.75 -13.34 2.39
N LYS A 24 -55.54 -12.43 1.80
CA LYS A 24 -55.69 -12.24 0.33
C LYS A 24 -54.80 -11.14 -0.26
N SER A 25 -53.88 -10.55 0.50
CA SER A 25 -52.85 -9.65 -0.06
C SER A 25 -51.46 -10.29 -0.16
N PRO A 26 -51.21 -11.25 -1.06
CA PRO A 26 -49.89 -11.50 -1.59
C PRO A 26 -49.78 -10.78 -2.93
N LYS A 27 -49.60 -9.45 -2.91
CA LYS A 27 -49.06 -8.60 -4.01
C LYS A 27 -49.34 -7.13 -3.71
N THR A 28 -48.45 -6.49 -2.96
CA THR A 28 -48.02 -5.08 -3.08
C THR A 28 -47.24 -4.72 -1.83
N MET A 29 -46.09 -5.36 -1.64
CA MET A 29 -45.06 -4.79 -0.79
C MET A 29 -43.89 -4.53 -1.72
N ASN A 30 -43.58 -3.25 -1.88
CA ASN A 30 -42.51 -2.75 -2.72
C ASN A 30 -41.25 -3.62 -2.51
N GLU A 31 -40.59 -3.97 -3.61
CA GLU A 31 -39.18 -4.34 -3.63
C GLU A 31 -38.33 -3.14 -3.19
N THR A 32 -38.51 -2.70 -1.94
CA THR A 32 -37.58 -1.81 -1.26
C THR A 32 -36.48 -2.67 -0.68
N THR A 33 -35.39 -2.74 -1.45
CA THR A 33 -34.05 -2.53 -0.91
C THR A 33 -33.51 -3.64 -0.02
N PHE A 34 -33.38 -4.85 -0.56
CA PHE A 34 -32.27 -5.70 -0.10
C PHE A 34 -30.98 -5.15 -0.71
N PRO A 35 -29.90 -4.90 0.06
CA PRO A 35 -28.58 -4.74 -0.55
C PRO A 35 -28.31 -5.98 -1.42
N PRO A 36 -27.52 -5.88 -2.50
CA PRO A 36 -27.23 -7.05 -3.31
C PRO A 36 -26.68 -8.13 -2.38
N ALA A 37 -27.43 -9.21 -2.20
CA ALA A 37 -27.00 -10.36 -1.43
C ALA A 37 -25.73 -10.86 -2.12
N ILE A 38 -24.59 -10.63 -1.48
CA ILE A 38 -23.33 -11.16 -1.99
C ILE A 38 -23.50 -12.66 -2.01
N SER A 39 -23.30 -13.26 -3.18
CA SER A 39 -23.36 -14.70 -3.32
C SER A 39 -22.33 -15.33 -2.39
N ALA A 40 -22.80 -16.01 -1.35
CA ALA A 40 -21.94 -16.80 -0.48
C ALA A 40 -21.13 -17.77 -1.35
N ARG A 41 -19.87 -18.00 -0.98
CA ARG A 41 -18.88 -18.81 -1.69
C ARG A 41 -18.49 -18.24 -3.06
N SER A 42 -18.47 -16.91 -3.20
CA SER A 42 -17.97 -16.28 -4.42
C SER A 42 -16.47 -16.55 -4.61
N SER A 43 -16.12 -17.12 -5.77
CA SER A 43 -14.75 -17.51 -6.14
C SER A 43 -13.80 -16.31 -6.22
N GLN A 44 -14.32 -15.12 -6.51
CA GLN A 44 -13.52 -13.90 -6.62
C GLN A 44 -12.80 -13.56 -5.31
N PHE A 45 -13.44 -13.79 -4.16
CA PHE A 45 -12.86 -13.48 -2.86
C PHE A 45 -11.82 -14.51 -2.43
N ILE A 46 -12.00 -15.79 -2.80
CA ILE A 46 -10.95 -16.80 -2.61
C ILE A 46 -9.73 -16.47 -3.45
N PHE A 47 -9.95 -16.10 -4.72
CA PHE A 47 -8.87 -15.70 -5.59
C PHE A 47 -8.14 -14.45 -5.05
N LEU A 48 -8.88 -13.46 -4.57
CA LEU A 48 -8.33 -12.28 -3.90
C LEU A 48 -7.51 -12.64 -2.65
N ALA A 49 -8.02 -13.52 -1.79
CA ALA A 49 -7.32 -13.95 -0.59
C ALA A 49 -6.00 -14.66 -0.93
N ALA A 50 -6.01 -15.56 -1.91
CA ALA A 50 -4.81 -16.24 -2.39
C ALA A 50 -3.78 -15.25 -2.95
N LEU A 51 -4.20 -14.30 -3.79
CA LEU A 51 -3.32 -13.26 -4.32
C LEU A 51 -2.76 -12.35 -3.22
N SER A 52 -3.56 -12.03 -2.20
CA SER A 52 -3.09 -11.23 -1.07
C SER A 52 -2.05 -11.98 -0.23
N CYS A 53 -2.23 -13.28 0.01
CA CYS A 53 -1.20 -14.10 0.65
C CYS A 53 0.11 -14.12 -0.17
N ILE A 54 0.01 -14.31 -1.49
CA ILE A 54 1.19 -14.27 -2.37
C ILE A 54 1.88 -12.90 -2.31
N SER A 55 1.12 -11.82 -2.42
CA SER A 55 1.62 -10.44 -2.30
C SER A 55 2.33 -10.22 -0.95
N GLY A 56 1.72 -10.70 0.15
CA GLY A 56 2.30 -10.64 1.48
C GLY A 56 3.64 -11.35 1.59
N VAL A 57 3.73 -12.59 1.09
CA VAL A 57 4.99 -13.37 1.08
C VAL A 57 6.06 -12.67 0.25
N LEU A 58 5.72 -12.19 -0.95
CA LEU A 58 6.66 -11.48 -1.82
C LEU A 58 7.18 -10.19 -1.16
N SER A 59 6.28 -9.44 -0.52
CA SER A 59 6.63 -8.23 0.23
C SER A 59 7.55 -8.54 1.41
N ILE A 60 7.23 -9.56 2.21
CA ILE A 60 8.05 -9.96 3.37
C ILE A 60 9.44 -10.42 2.91
N CYS A 61 9.50 -11.43 2.04
CA CYS A 61 10.76 -12.01 1.61
C CYS A 61 11.64 -10.98 0.89
N GLY A 62 11.06 -10.21 -0.02
CA GLY A 62 11.81 -9.21 -0.79
C GLY A 62 12.39 -8.11 0.10
N ASN A 63 11.62 -7.57 1.03
CA ASN A 63 12.08 -6.48 1.89
C ASN A 63 13.01 -6.96 3.02
N ILE A 64 12.88 -8.20 3.50
CA ILE A 64 13.90 -8.83 4.35
C ILE A 64 15.24 -8.91 3.61
N VAL A 65 15.25 -9.34 2.34
CA VAL A 65 16.48 -9.40 1.54
C VAL A 65 17.10 -8.00 1.37
N VAL A 66 16.29 -6.97 1.13
CA VAL A 66 16.76 -5.57 1.06
C VAL A 66 17.43 -5.16 2.37
N LEU A 67 16.80 -5.43 3.52
CA LEU A 67 17.36 -5.11 4.83
C LEU A 67 18.66 -5.88 5.09
N ILE A 68 18.70 -7.19 4.85
CA ILE A 68 19.91 -8.01 5.00
C ILE A 68 21.02 -7.47 4.10
N ALA A 69 20.71 -7.12 2.84
CA ALA A 69 21.69 -6.55 1.91
C ALA A 69 22.31 -5.26 2.47
N ILE A 70 21.49 -4.35 2.97
CA ILE A 70 21.96 -3.10 3.60
C ILE A 70 22.80 -3.42 4.84
N PHE A 71 22.32 -4.24 5.77
CA PHE A 71 23.02 -4.50 7.04
C PHE A 71 24.34 -5.26 6.86
N ARG A 72 24.39 -6.26 5.96
CA ARG A 72 25.57 -7.12 5.77
C ARG A 72 26.62 -6.52 4.84
N THR A 73 26.25 -5.58 3.96
CA THR A 73 27.17 -5.05 2.94
C THR A 73 27.67 -3.67 3.33
N LYS A 74 28.92 -3.57 3.79
CA LYS A 74 29.53 -2.29 4.20
C LYS A 74 29.46 -1.20 3.12
N SER A 75 29.57 -1.55 1.83
CA SER A 75 29.44 -0.58 0.73
C SER A 75 28.02 -0.03 0.55
N LEU A 76 27.01 -0.63 1.20
CA LEU A 76 25.63 -0.15 1.24
C LEU A 76 25.34 0.65 2.53
N HIS A 77 26.31 0.87 3.42
CA HIS A 77 26.12 1.73 4.61
C HIS A 77 26.24 3.21 4.24
N THR A 78 25.39 3.65 3.31
CA THR A 78 25.30 5.03 2.87
C THR A 78 24.11 5.72 3.50
N ILE A 79 24.21 7.04 3.64
CA ILE A 79 23.15 7.91 4.17
C ILE A 79 21.79 7.66 3.46
N SER A 80 21.81 7.46 2.14
CA SER A 80 20.60 7.24 1.33
C SER A 80 19.92 5.91 1.63
N ASN A 81 20.68 4.91 2.05
CA ASN A 81 20.15 3.59 2.33
C ASN A 81 19.42 3.52 3.68
N TYR A 82 19.54 4.54 4.56
CA TYR A 82 18.66 4.66 5.73
C TYR A 82 17.20 4.85 5.33
N PHE A 83 16.94 5.69 4.32
CA PHE A 83 15.58 5.89 3.82
C PHE A 83 15.04 4.64 3.11
N ILE A 84 15.88 3.94 2.34
CA ILE A 84 15.50 2.66 1.72
C ILE A 84 15.21 1.60 2.79
N ALA A 85 16.00 1.52 3.85
CA ALA A 85 15.74 0.63 4.98
C ALA A 85 14.42 0.98 5.68
N SER A 86 14.15 2.27 5.91
CA SER A 86 12.87 2.72 6.47
C SER A 86 11.68 2.31 5.59
N LEU A 87 11.81 2.46 4.26
CA LEU A 87 10.77 2.06 3.33
C LEU A 87 10.57 0.53 3.34
N ALA A 88 11.66 -0.24 3.37
CA ALA A 88 11.57 -1.70 3.49
C ALA A 88 10.86 -2.14 4.79
N VAL A 89 11.08 -1.44 5.92
CA VAL A 89 10.34 -1.71 7.17
C VAL A 89 8.85 -1.39 7.04
N ALA A 90 8.49 -0.28 6.38
CA ALA A 90 7.09 0.04 6.09
C ALA A 90 6.44 -1.02 5.20
N ASP A 91 7.15 -1.49 4.18
CA ASP A 91 6.67 -2.55 3.28
C ASP A 91 6.52 -3.90 4.01
N LEU A 92 7.40 -4.23 4.95
CA LEU A 92 7.22 -5.40 5.82
C LEU A 92 5.92 -5.32 6.61
N MET A 93 5.56 -4.15 7.12
CA MET A 93 4.29 -3.96 7.83
C MET A 93 3.09 -4.22 6.90
N VAL A 94 3.17 -3.82 5.62
CA VAL A 94 2.13 -4.16 4.62
C VAL A 94 2.03 -5.67 4.40
N GLY A 95 3.18 -6.35 4.29
CA GLY A 95 3.23 -7.81 4.11
C GLY A 95 2.73 -8.59 5.32
N ILE A 96 3.11 -8.19 6.54
CA ILE A 96 2.83 -8.90 7.80
C ILE A 96 1.42 -8.60 8.31
N LEU A 97 0.92 -7.38 8.13
CA LEU A 97 -0.34 -6.93 8.72
C LEU A 97 -1.44 -6.77 7.68
N LEU A 98 -1.23 -5.91 6.68
CA LEU A 98 -2.31 -5.52 5.76
C LEU A 98 -2.74 -6.63 4.80
N ASN A 99 -1.80 -7.39 4.24
CA ASN A 99 -2.14 -8.52 3.37
C ASN A 99 -2.93 -9.61 4.11
N PRO A 100 -2.51 -10.08 5.30
CA PRO A 100 -3.31 -11.04 6.07
C PRO A 100 -4.69 -10.52 6.46
N ILE A 101 -4.81 -9.23 6.85
CA ILE A 101 -6.10 -8.60 7.14
C ILE A 101 -7.00 -8.63 5.89
N LEU A 102 -6.48 -8.29 4.72
CA LEU A 102 -7.22 -8.31 3.46
C LEU A 102 -7.67 -9.73 3.08
N ALA A 103 -6.77 -10.71 3.22
CA ALA A 103 -7.10 -12.12 2.97
C ALA A 103 -8.20 -12.63 3.92
N ALA A 104 -8.10 -12.29 5.22
CA ALA A 104 -9.11 -12.64 6.21
C ALA A 104 -10.47 -12.01 5.87
N LYS A 105 -10.48 -10.73 5.51
CA LYS A 105 -11.70 -9.99 5.12
C LYS A 105 -12.37 -10.62 3.89
N ALA A 106 -11.58 -10.99 2.87
CA ALA A 106 -12.09 -11.67 1.69
C ALA A 106 -12.71 -13.04 2.02
N VAL A 107 -12.08 -13.84 2.88
CA VAL A 107 -12.63 -15.14 3.31
C VAL A 107 -13.90 -14.96 4.16
N ILE A 108 -13.92 -14.00 5.09
CA ILE A 108 -15.08 -13.70 5.92
C ILE A 108 -16.30 -13.38 5.05
N PHE A 109 -16.14 -12.48 4.07
CA PHE A 109 -17.24 -12.11 3.17
C PHE A 109 -17.66 -13.22 2.21
N SER A 110 -16.78 -14.19 1.93
CA SER A 110 -17.15 -15.31 1.06
C SER A 110 -17.83 -16.45 1.83
N TYR A 111 -17.37 -16.81 3.04
CA TYR A 111 -17.81 -18.05 3.71
C TYR A 111 -18.51 -17.85 5.04
N LEU A 112 -18.08 -16.88 5.84
CA LEU A 112 -18.44 -16.84 7.26
C LEU A 112 -19.63 -15.93 7.51
N ASP A 113 -19.64 -14.74 6.91
CA ASP A 113 -20.69 -13.75 7.16
C ASP A 113 -20.78 -12.73 5.99
N PRO A 114 -21.40 -13.11 4.85
CA PRO A 114 -21.55 -12.23 3.69
C PRO A 114 -22.42 -10.99 3.96
N GLU A 115 -23.31 -11.08 4.96
CA GLU A 115 -24.25 -10.00 5.30
C GLU A 115 -23.69 -9.02 6.33
N ARG A 116 -22.61 -9.38 7.05
CA ARG A 116 -21.98 -8.54 8.07
C ARG A 116 -21.71 -7.11 7.59
N PRO A 117 -22.17 -6.06 8.29
CA PRO A 117 -21.80 -4.69 7.95
C PRO A 117 -20.28 -4.48 8.13
N LEU A 118 -19.63 -3.84 7.14
CA LEU A 118 -18.18 -3.60 7.14
C LEU A 118 -17.73 -2.70 8.30
N LYS A 119 -18.54 -1.68 8.62
CA LYS A 119 -18.09 -0.50 9.36
C LYS A 119 -18.42 -0.57 10.84
N GLY A 120 -17.50 -0.06 11.66
CA GLY A 120 -17.70 0.16 13.09
C GLY A 120 -17.21 -0.96 14.00
N SER A 121 -16.64 -2.03 13.44
CA SER A 121 -15.94 -3.04 14.23
C SER A 121 -14.52 -2.56 14.62
N VAL A 122 -13.95 -3.11 15.70
CA VAL A 122 -12.55 -2.85 16.06
C VAL A 122 -11.60 -3.28 14.93
N PHE A 123 -11.92 -4.38 14.24
CA PHE A 123 -11.14 -4.88 13.12
C PHE A 123 -11.07 -3.86 11.97
N ASP A 124 -12.20 -3.27 11.59
CA ASP A 124 -12.32 -2.23 10.56
C ASP A 124 -11.52 -0.97 10.91
N LYS A 125 -11.57 -0.53 12.17
CA LYS A 125 -10.76 0.61 12.64
C LYS A 125 -9.26 0.35 12.55
N VAL A 126 -8.82 -0.85 12.95
CA VAL A 126 -7.41 -1.25 12.93
C VAL A 126 -6.90 -1.40 11.49
N GLU A 127 -7.71 -1.99 10.60
CA GLU A 127 -7.42 -2.08 9.17
C GLU A 127 -7.21 -0.69 8.56
N ASP A 128 -8.20 0.20 8.70
CA ASP A 128 -8.13 1.54 8.13
C ASP A 128 -6.96 2.34 8.72
N PHE A 129 -6.71 2.22 10.02
CA PHE A 129 -5.55 2.82 10.66
C PHE A 129 -4.24 2.33 10.03
N ALA A 130 -4.06 1.02 9.93
CA ALA A 130 -2.84 0.42 9.38
C ALA A 130 -2.66 0.80 7.89
N TRP A 131 -3.76 0.90 7.15
CA TRP A 131 -3.75 1.32 5.75
C TRP A 131 -3.30 2.77 5.62
N ILE A 132 -3.90 3.69 6.40
CA ILE A 132 -3.54 5.12 6.39
C ILE A 132 -2.09 5.32 6.81
N GLN A 133 -1.67 4.60 7.86
CA GLN A 133 -0.29 4.62 8.34
C GLN A 133 0.69 4.21 7.23
N ALA A 134 0.42 3.10 6.54
CA ALA A 134 1.29 2.58 5.49
C ALA A 134 1.39 3.52 4.28
N VAL A 135 0.27 4.08 3.80
CA VAL A 135 0.28 5.00 2.65
C VAL A 135 1.00 6.29 2.98
N VAL A 136 0.75 6.88 4.16
CA VAL A 136 1.36 8.15 4.57
C VAL A 136 2.86 7.96 4.81
N ALA A 137 3.26 6.91 5.53
CA ALA A 137 4.67 6.59 5.75
C ALA A 137 5.42 6.38 4.43
N THR A 138 4.83 5.62 3.50
CA THR A 138 5.44 5.38 2.17
C THR A 138 5.54 6.66 1.35
N THR A 139 4.46 7.43 1.27
CA THR A 139 4.41 8.65 0.44
C THR A 139 5.40 9.71 0.92
N PHE A 140 5.40 10.00 2.21
CA PHE A 140 6.34 10.97 2.79
C PHE A 140 7.76 10.40 2.85
N GLY A 141 7.93 9.09 2.99
CA GLY A 141 9.21 8.41 2.83
C GLY A 141 9.80 8.59 1.43
N LEU A 142 9.01 8.38 0.37
CA LEU A 142 9.42 8.64 -1.03
C LEU A 142 9.73 10.13 -1.27
N THR A 143 9.01 11.03 -0.60
CA THR A 143 9.31 12.47 -0.61
C THR A 143 10.67 12.75 0.02
N ALA A 144 10.96 12.17 1.19
CA ALA A 144 12.25 12.30 1.86
C ALA A 144 13.40 11.74 1.00
N ILE A 145 13.20 10.58 0.36
CA ILE A 145 14.16 10.02 -0.59
C ILE A 145 14.37 10.98 -1.76
N SER A 146 13.31 11.61 -2.29
CA SER A 146 13.43 12.57 -3.40
C SER A 146 14.22 13.82 -3.03
N ILE A 147 14.01 14.37 -1.83
CA ILE A 147 14.80 15.48 -1.29
C ILE A 147 16.26 15.07 -1.14
N ASP A 148 16.52 13.91 -0.54
CA ASP A 148 17.85 13.34 -0.40
C ASP A 148 18.57 13.21 -1.76
N ARG A 149 17.90 12.65 -2.78
CA ARG A 149 18.44 12.55 -4.14
C ARG A 149 18.67 13.92 -4.77
N TYR A 150 17.79 14.89 -4.56
CA TYR A 150 17.98 16.25 -5.03
C TYR A 150 19.23 16.88 -4.42
N ILE A 151 19.44 16.75 -3.10
CA ILE A 151 20.61 17.31 -2.43
C ILE A 151 21.88 16.62 -2.92
N ALA A 152 21.86 15.29 -3.05
CA ALA A 152 23.01 14.52 -3.55
C ALA A 152 23.43 14.92 -4.97
N VAL A 153 22.46 15.09 -5.88
CA VAL A 153 22.74 15.48 -7.26
C VAL A 153 23.19 16.93 -7.37
N LYS A 154 22.53 17.85 -6.64
CA LYS A 154 22.79 19.29 -6.76
C LYS A 154 24.06 19.73 -6.05
N PHE A 155 24.34 19.19 -4.86
CA PHE A 155 25.46 19.62 -4.03
C PHE A 155 26.69 18.71 -4.11
N GLY A 156 26.58 17.55 -4.78
CA GLY A 156 27.71 16.68 -5.10
C GLY A 156 28.59 16.39 -3.88
N PHE A 157 29.86 16.81 -3.90
CA PHE A 157 30.82 16.60 -2.81
C PHE A 157 30.40 17.20 -1.46
N ARG A 158 29.55 18.23 -1.44
CA ARG A 158 29.02 18.80 -0.18
C ARG A 158 27.90 17.97 0.42
N TYR A 159 27.38 16.96 -0.28
CA TYR A 159 26.32 16.09 0.24
C TYR A 159 26.73 15.43 1.56
N GLU A 160 27.96 14.91 1.65
CA GLU A 160 28.44 14.20 2.85
C GLU A 160 28.60 15.12 4.07
N THR A 161 28.71 16.44 3.86
CA THR A 161 28.75 17.42 4.95
C THR A 161 27.37 18.00 5.28
N LEU A 162 26.45 18.03 4.31
CA LEU A 162 25.09 18.54 4.47
C LEU A 162 24.15 17.52 5.09
N ILE A 163 24.24 16.25 4.70
CA ILE A 163 23.35 15.19 5.17
C ILE A 163 24.12 14.27 6.09
N THR A 164 23.66 14.18 7.33
CA THR A 164 24.25 13.34 8.37
C THR A 164 23.32 12.18 8.73
N PRO A 165 23.85 11.07 9.29
CA PRO A 165 23.00 9.98 9.77
C PRO A 165 21.95 10.42 10.80
N LYS A 166 22.29 11.38 11.68
CA LYS A 166 21.35 11.97 12.65
C LYS A 166 20.18 12.67 11.96
N PHE A 167 20.47 13.44 10.90
CA PHE A 167 19.44 14.09 10.10
C PHE A 167 18.51 13.07 9.47
N CYS A 168 19.05 12.01 8.85
CA CYS A 168 18.23 10.94 8.26
C CYS A 168 17.37 10.23 9.30
N LEU A 169 17.93 9.92 10.47
CA LEU A 169 17.18 9.29 11.56
C LEU A 169 16.02 10.19 12.01
N LEU A 170 16.26 11.49 12.20
CA LEU A 170 15.22 12.44 12.60
C LEU A 170 14.16 12.61 11.52
N ALA A 171 14.56 12.69 10.25
CA ALA A 171 13.65 12.77 9.11
C ALA A 171 12.76 11.51 9.03
N THR A 172 13.35 10.31 9.13
CA THR A 172 12.61 9.05 9.19
C THR A 172 11.66 9.02 10.39
N ALA A 173 12.14 9.35 11.59
CA ALA A 173 11.30 9.38 12.79
C ALA A 173 10.11 10.35 12.65
N SER A 174 10.33 11.51 12.02
CA SER A 174 9.26 12.48 11.75
C SER A 174 8.21 11.93 10.79
N VAL A 175 8.61 11.16 9.78
CA VAL A 175 7.68 10.49 8.85
C VAL A 175 6.83 9.47 9.60
N TRP A 176 7.45 8.58 10.40
CA TRP A 176 6.75 7.54 11.15
C TRP A 176 5.79 8.10 12.21
N LEU A 177 6.24 9.11 12.96
CA LEU A 177 5.40 9.75 13.98
C LEU A 177 4.28 10.56 13.34
N GLY A 178 4.59 11.34 12.30
CA GLY A 178 3.62 12.12 11.56
C GLY A 178 2.55 11.23 10.93
N SER A 179 2.95 10.13 10.29
CA SER A 179 2.02 9.18 9.70
C SER A 179 1.15 8.50 10.78
N PHE A 180 1.71 8.18 11.94
CA PHE A 180 0.96 7.57 13.05
C PHE A 180 -0.12 8.50 13.57
N VAL A 181 0.24 9.77 13.82
CA VAL A 181 -0.70 10.81 14.28
C VAL A 181 -1.80 10.99 13.25
N PHE A 182 -1.45 11.03 11.96
CA PHE A 182 -2.40 11.20 10.88
C PHE A 182 -3.36 10.00 10.75
N ALA A 183 -2.86 8.78 10.89
CA ALA A 183 -3.68 7.56 10.92
C ALA A 183 -4.61 7.50 12.14
N SER A 184 -4.18 8.06 13.28
CA SER A 184 -4.95 8.03 14.54
C SER A 184 -6.29 8.76 14.43
N VAL A 185 -6.46 9.71 13.49
CA VAL A 185 -7.73 10.40 13.23
C VAL A 185 -8.86 9.40 12.98
N ARG A 186 -8.57 8.30 12.28
CA ARG A 186 -9.55 7.24 11.98
C ARG A 186 -10.19 6.61 13.21
N LEU A 187 -9.45 6.53 14.33
CA LEU A 187 -9.91 5.86 15.54
C LEU A 187 -11.10 6.59 16.20
N PHE A 188 -11.21 7.90 15.95
CA PHE A 188 -12.25 8.78 16.50
C PHE A 188 -13.46 8.96 15.57
N LEU A 189 -13.45 8.37 14.37
CA LEU A 189 -14.49 8.54 13.37
C LEU A 189 -15.28 7.23 13.19
N ASP A 190 -16.59 7.31 13.43
CA ASP A 190 -17.51 6.17 13.30
C ASP A 190 -18.56 6.35 12.18
N LYS A 191 -18.84 7.60 11.79
CA LYS A 191 -19.87 7.89 10.79
C LYS A 191 -19.35 7.64 9.37
N PRO A 192 -20.14 6.98 8.49
CA PRO A 192 -19.72 6.73 7.11
C PRO A 192 -19.37 7.98 6.30
N GLN A 193 -20.09 9.09 6.51
CA GLN A 193 -19.85 10.36 5.81
C GLN A 193 -18.51 10.99 6.21
N ASP A 194 -18.17 10.96 7.51
CA ASP A 194 -16.90 11.45 8.02
C ASP A 194 -15.73 10.61 7.48
N LEU A 195 -15.94 9.29 7.35
CA LEU A 195 -14.95 8.38 6.78
C LEU A 195 -14.71 8.63 5.28
N SER A 196 -15.76 8.82 4.49
CA SER A 196 -15.61 9.20 3.07
C SER A 196 -14.89 10.54 2.90
N THR A 197 -15.15 11.49 3.80
CA THR A 197 -14.46 12.78 3.84
C THR A 197 -12.99 12.61 4.22
N LEU A 198 -12.69 11.76 5.20
CA LEU A 198 -11.33 11.40 5.59
C LEU A 198 -10.54 10.84 4.40
N TRP A 199 -11.10 9.84 3.68
CA TRP A 199 -10.43 9.24 2.53
C TRP A 199 -10.07 10.27 1.44
N LEU A 200 -10.99 11.19 1.15
CA LEU A 200 -10.74 12.25 0.17
C LEU A 200 -9.67 13.23 0.66
N ILE A 201 -9.80 13.75 1.89
CA ILE A 201 -8.83 14.69 2.47
C ILE A 201 -7.44 14.05 2.52
N MET A 202 -7.34 12.81 3.00
CA MET A 202 -6.09 12.06 3.03
C MET A 202 -5.52 11.94 1.63
N GLY A 203 -6.31 11.46 0.66
CA GLY A 203 -5.89 11.30 -0.72
C GLY A 203 -5.33 12.60 -1.29
N VAL A 204 -6.05 13.71 -1.11
CA VAL A 204 -5.62 15.05 -1.56
C VAL A 204 -4.32 15.49 -0.89
N ILE A 205 -4.19 15.35 0.43
CA ILE A 205 -2.98 15.74 1.17
C ILE A 205 -1.78 14.89 0.72
N THR A 206 -1.95 13.57 0.63
CA THR A 206 -0.90 12.63 0.21
C THR A 206 -0.56 12.75 -1.28
N CYS A 207 -1.45 13.28 -2.10
CA CYS A 207 -1.17 13.51 -3.51
C CYS A 207 -0.52 14.88 -3.74
N ILE A 208 -1.13 15.97 -3.29
CA ILE A 208 -0.72 17.32 -3.69
C ILE A 208 0.66 17.66 -3.14
N PHE A 209 0.84 17.59 -1.82
CA PHE A 209 2.07 18.06 -1.20
C PHE A 209 3.30 17.22 -1.61
N PRO A 210 3.26 15.88 -1.55
CA PRO A 210 4.31 15.01 -2.07
C PRO A 210 4.58 15.21 -3.56
N THR A 211 3.54 15.31 -4.40
CA THR A 211 3.75 15.52 -5.85
C THR A 211 4.45 16.83 -6.13
N LEU A 212 4.07 17.94 -5.50
CA LEU A 212 4.74 19.22 -5.70
C LEU A 212 6.23 19.15 -5.36
N ILE A 213 6.58 18.54 -4.22
CA ILE A 213 7.98 18.40 -3.79
C ILE A 213 8.74 17.46 -4.71
N ILE A 214 8.19 16.28 -5.02
CA ILE A 214 8.81 15.28 -5.88
C ILE A 214 9.04 15.89 -7.27
N THR A 215 8.03 16.53 -7.86
CA THR A 215 8.16 17.19 -9.16
C THR A 215 9.25 18.26 -9.12
N PHE A 216 9.28 19.12 -8.09
CA PHE A 216 10.35 20.10 -7.94
C PHE A 216 11.75 19.45 -7.88
N CYS A 217 11.90 18.40 -7.07
CA CYS A 217 13.16 17.67 -6.91
C CYS A 217 13.61 17.08 -8.25
N TYR A 218 12.73 16.37 -8.95
CA TYR A 218 13.07 15.72 -10.22
C TYR A 218 13.28 16.71 -11.35
N MET A 219 12.50 17.79 -11.44
CA MET A 219 12.74 18.86 -12.41
C MET A 219 14.13 19.47 -12.20
N SER A 220 14.55 19.65 -10.96
CA SER A 220 15.89 20.13 -10.64
C SER A 220 16.97 19.09 -11.00
N ILE A 221 16.79 17.82 -10.65
CA ILE A 221 17.70 16.72 -11.00
C ILE A 221 17.86 16.60 -12.52
N PHE A 222 16.76 16.67 -13.28
CA PHE A 222 16.79 16.62 -14.75
C PHE A 222 17.50 17.83 -15.36
N ARG A 223 17.30 19.02 -14.78
CA ARG A 223 18.03 20.22 -15.20
C ARG A 223 19.53 20.04 -15.00
N GLU A 224 19.96 19.59 -13.83
CA GLU A 224 21.38 19.33 -13.54
C GLU A 224 21.97 18.25 -14.46
N ALA A 225 21.26 17.13 -14.66
CA ALA A 225 21.68 16.07 -15.57
C ALA A 225 21.84 16.58 -17.02
N LYS A 226 20.91 17.41 -17.48
CA LYS A 226 20.97 18.01 -18.83
C LYS A 226 22.10 19.04 -18.93
N GLN A 227 22.36 19.81 -17.89
CA GLN A 227 23.51 20.72 -17.85
C GLN A 227 24.84 19.97 -17.88
N GLN A 228 24.96 18.85 -17.17
CA GLN A 228 26.13 17.97 -17.24
C GLN A 228 26.35 17.49 -18.68
N ILE A 229 25.30 17.01 -19.37
CA ILE A 229 25.38 16.58 -20.77
C ILE A 229 25.74 17.74 -21.71
N ARG A 230 25.18 18.94 -21.50
CA ARG A 230 25.49 20.13 -22.33
C ARG A 230 26.93 20.57 -22.17
N LYS A 231 27.45 20.65 -20.94
CA LYS A 231 28.86 20.93 -20.67
C LYS A 231 29.77 19.89 -21.34
N ILE A 232 29.38 18.61 -21.31
CA ILE A 232 30.08 17.52 -22.02
C ILE A 232 30.08 17.74 -23.55
N LYS A 233 28.94 18.13 -24.14
CA LYS A 233 28.81 18.33 -25.60
C LYS A 233 29.55 19.59 -26.08
N GLN A 234 29.68 20.61 -25.23
CA GLN A 234 30.33 21.88 -25.57
C GLN A 234 31.86 21.79 -25.46
N GLU A 235 32.41 20.84 -24.69
CA GLU A 235 33.84 20.53 -24.59
C GLU A 235 34.30 19.41 -25.56
N SER A 236 33.62 19.25 -26.71
CA SER A 236 33.83 18.15 -27.67
C SER A 236 35.17 18.16 -28.44
N SER A 237 36.18 18.91 -28.01
CA SER A 237 37.53 18.89 -28.63
C SER A 237 38.54 17.97 -27.92
N LEU A 238 38.22 17.35 -26.78
CA LEU A 238 39.19 16.55 -26.03
C LEU A 238 38.55 15.28 -25.42
N ALA A 239 38.53 14.18 -26.18
CA ALA A 239 38.18 12.85 -25.66
C ALA A 239 39.02 12.44 -24.41
N ALA A 240 40.21 13.03 -24.22
CA ALA A 240 41.02 12.87 -23.01
C ALA A 240 40.45 13.58 -21.77
N ARG A 241 39.81 14.75 -21.92
CA ARG A 241 39.09 15.42 -20.81
C ARG A 241 37.81 14.69 -20.44
N GLN A 242 37.26 13.88 -21.34
CA GLN A 242 36.03 13.11 -21.15
C GLN A 242 36.19 12.02 -20.08
N GLU A 243 37.31 11.31 -20.11
CA GLU A 243 37.71 10.37 -19.04
C GLU A 243 37.99 11.14 -17.74
N GLN A 244 38.61 12.33 -17.84
CA GLN A 244 39.03 13.14 -16.69
C GLN A 244 37.88 13.82 -15.95
N THR A 245 36.87 14.37 -16.63
CA THR A 245 35.69 14.98 -15.97
C THR A 245 34.78 13.91 -15.36
N ARG A 246 34.66 12.73 -16.00
CA ARG A 246 33.98 11.56 -15.42
C ARG A 246 34.77 10.97 -14.25
N ARG A 247 36.11 10.98 -14.29
CA ARG A 247 37.01 10.68 -13.15
C ARG A 247 36.93 11.72 -12.04
N ASN A 248 36.70 12.99 -12.37
CA ASN A 248 36.68 14.10 -11.42
C ASN A 248 35.32 14.29 -10.74
N ASN A 249 34.22 13.76 -11.29
CA ASN A 249 32.92 13.75 -10.61
C ASN A 249 32.16 12.40 -10.71
N PRO A 250 32.76 11.29 -10.24
CA PRO A 250 32.13 9.97 -10.25
C PRO A 250 30.91 9.93 -9.32
N ALA A 251 30.92 10.73 -8.25
CA ALA A 251 29.82 10.88 -7.32
C ALA A 251 28.56 11.43 -8.00
N GLY A 252 28.66 12.53 -8.75
CA GLY A 252 27.51 13.13 -9.45
C GLY A 252 26.83 12.20 -10.45
N VAL A 253 27.60 11.47 -11.26
CA VAL A 253 27.05 10.49 -12.22
C VAL A 253 26.39 9.30 -11.50
N SER A 254 26.96 8.87 -10.37
CA SER A 254 26.37 7.82 -9.53
C SER A 254 25.04 8.27 -8.92
N HIS A 255 25.00 9.45 -8.31
CA HIS A 255 23.80 10.02 -7.68
C HIS A 255 22.64 10.17 -8.67
N THR A 256 22.91 10.60 -9.90
CA THR A 256 21.89 10.70 -10.95
C THR A 256 21.29 9.33 -11.31
N LYS A 257 22.11 8.27 -11.43
CA LYS A 257 21.60 6.92 -11.69
C LYS A 257 20.73 6.39 -10.56
N THR A 258 21.13 6.66 -9.31
CA THR A 258 20.32 6.32 -8.14
C THR A 258 19.00 7.10 -8.14
N ALA A 259 19.02 8.39 -8.45
CA ALA A 259 17.81 9.21 -8.58
C ALA A 259 16.83 8.65 -9.63
N PHE A 260 17.33 8.20 -10.78
CA PHE A 260 16.48 7.52 -11.77
C PHE A 260 15.86 6.22 -11.26
N THR A 261 16.56 5.50 -10.40
CA THR A 261 16.00 4.28 -9.78
C THR A 261 14.85 4.64 -8.85
N VAL A 262 15.01 5.67 -8.03
CA VAL A 262 13.96 6.19 -7.15
C VAL A 262 12.77 6.72 -7.97
N ALA A 263 13.01 7.37 -9.12
CA ALA A 263 11.95 7.85 -10.00
C ALA A 263 11.04 6.71 -10.49
N ILE A 264 11.62 5.55 -10.83
CA ILE A 264 10.88 4.36 -11.24
C ILE A 264 10.01 3.85 -10.08
N VAL A 265 10.57 3.79 -8.86
CA VAL A 265 9.82 3.40 -7.65
C VAL A 265 8.62 4.32 -7.44
N ILE A 266 8.82 5.64 -7.55
CA ILE A 266 7.75 6.64 -7.38
C ILE A 266 6.67 6.49 -8.46
N LEU A 267 7.08 6.33 -9.72
CA LEU A 267 6.12 6.16 -10.82
C LEU A 267 5.28 4.90 -10.63
N LEU A 268 5.91 3.80 -10.24
CA LEU A 268 5.22 2.54 -9.97
C LEU A 268 4.26 2.68 -8.79
N PHE A 269 4.68 3.36 -7.72
CA PHE A 269 3.81 3.70 -6.59
C PHE A 269 2.58 4.50 -7.06
N ILE A 270 2.76 5.58 -7.82
CA ILE A 270 1.63 6.39 -8.32
C ILE A 270 0.65 5.52 -9.13
N ILE A 271 1.15 4.72 -10.08
CA ILE A 271 0.31 3.87 -10.93
C ILE A 271 -0.53 2.90 -10.10
N LEU A 272 0.07 2.26 -9.09
CA LEU A 272 -0.61 1.27 -8.25
C LEU A 272 -1.59 1.89 -7.25
N TRP A 273 -1.46 3.18 -6.94
CA TRP A 273 -2.32 3.88 -5.97
C TRP A 273 -3.41 4.75 -6.61
N VAL A 274 -3.32 5.09 -7.91
CA VAL A 274 -4.36 5.83 -8.65
C VAL A 274 -5.76 5.19 -8.52
N PRO A 275 -5.93 3.86 -8.61
CA PRO A 275 -7.25 3.23 -8.43
C PRO A 275 -7.87 3.51 -7.05
N SER A 276 -7.06 3.56 -5.99
CA SER A 276 -7.51 3.90 -4.62
C SER A 276 -8.03 5.32 -4.54
N LEU A 277 -7.34 6.26 -5.18
CA LEU A 277 -7.76 7.66 -5.22
C LEU A 277 -9.08 7.83 -6.00
N ALA A 278 -9.21 7.17 -7.15
CA ALA A 278 -10.43 7.21 -7.95
C ALA A 278 -11.63 6.61 -7.19
N THR A 279 -11.41 5.52 -6.46
CA THR A 279 -12.43 4.86 -5.64
C THR A 279 -12.87 5.76 -4.49
N ALA A 280 -11.93 6.40 -3.79
CA ALA A 280 -12.22 7.36 -2.73
C ALA A 280 -13.04 8.57 -3.23
N ALA A 281 -12.66 9.15 -4.37
CA ALA A 281 -13.39 10.27 -4.98
C ALA A 281 -14.83 9.88 -5.37
N THR A 282 -15.00 8.69 -5.92
CA THR A 282 -16.32 8.15 -6.28
C THR A 282 -17.17 7.93 -5.03
N GLN A 283 -16.62 7.32 -3.98
CA GLN A 283 -17.32 7.10 -2.72
C GLN A 283 -17.74 8.42 -2.07
N PHE A 284 -16.87 9.43 -2.04
CA PHE A 284 -17.21 10.75 -1.50
C PHE A 284 -18.36 11.39 -2.28
N SER A 285 -18.29 11.36 -3.62
CA SER A 285 -19.31 11.94 -4.51
C SER A 285 -20.69 11.32 -4.31
N LEU A 286 -20.75 10.04 -3.93
CA LEU A 286 -21.99 9.31 -3.72
C LEU A 286 -22.49 9.31 -2.25
N SER A 287 -21.62 9.62 -1.28
CA SER A 287 -21.91 9.47 0.16
C SER A 287 -23.07 10.33 0.69
N GLY A 288 -23.44 11.39 -0.01
CA GLY A 288 -24.59 12.26 0.33
C GLY A 288 -25.88 11.95 -0.45
N SER A 289 -25.87 10.95 -1.35
CA SER A 289 -27.01 10.67 -2.21
C SER A 289 -28.03 9.73 -1.54
N ASN A 290 -29.30 10.11 -1.58
CA ASN A 290 -30.42 9.31 -1.10
C ASN A 290 -31.03 8.40 -2.19
N LYS A 291 -30.45 8.37 -3.40
CA LYS A 291 -30.99 7.55 -4.49
C LYS A 291 -30.70 6.07 -4.23
N PRO A 292 -31.68 5.16 -4.38
CA PRO A 292 -31.48 3.72 -4.16
C PRO A 292 -30.35 3.12 -5.00
N LYS A 293 -30.18 3.57 -6.26
CA LYS A 293 -29.10 3.13 -7.14
C LYS A 293 -27.70 3.50 -6.62
N ASP A 294 -27.58 4.66 -5.99
CA ASP A 294 -26.31 5.16 -5.47
C ASP A 294 -25.92 4.39 -4.21
N GLN A 295 -26.89 4.05 -3.37
CA GLN A 295 -26.70 3.18 -2.20
C GLN A 295 -26.22 1.77 -2.60
N VAL A 296 -26.82 1.17 -3.64
CA VAL A 296 -26.36 -0.13 -4.18
C VAL A 296 -24.92 -0.03 -4.70
N THR A 297 -24.58 1.09 -5.35
CA THR A 297 -23.24 1.33 -5.88
C THR A 297 -22.22 1.49 -4.76
N LEU A 298 -22.54 2.25 -3.70
CA LEU A 298 -21.71 2.40 -2.52
C LEU A 298 -21.42 1.05 -1.85
N VAL A 299 -22.44 0.21 -1.68
CA VAL A 299 -22.25 -1.14 -1.10
C VAL A 299 -21.31 -1.98 -1.96
N LYS A 300 -21.43 -1.94 -3.29
CA LYS A 300 -20.50 -2.65 -4.20
C LYS A 300 -19.08 -2.10 -4.14
N LEU A 301 -18.93 -0.78 -4.08
CA LEU A 301 -17.62 -0.15 -3.93
C LEU A 301 -16.93 -0.61 -2.65
N GLU A 302 -17.64 -0.57 -1.52
CA GLU A 302 -17.14 -0.96 -0.21
C GLU A 302 -16.84 -2.46 -0.08
N ARG A 303 -17.73 -3.31 -0.60
CA ARG A 303 -17.64 -4.77 -0.41
C ARG A 303 -16.83 -5.50 -1.46
N GLU A 304 -16.64 -4.94 -2.65
CA GLU A 304 -15.95 -5.63 -3.73
C GLU A 304 -14.76 -4.82 -4.23
N VAL A 305 -15.00 -3.59 -4.69
CA VAL A 305 -13.99 -2.80 -5.40
C VAL A 305 -12.82 -2.41 -4.49
N TRP A 306 -13.10 -1.95 -3.26
CA TRP A 306 -12.07 -1.52 -2.32
C TRP A 306 -11.06 -2.60 -1.97
N MET A 307 -11.48 -3.87 -1.90
CA MET A 307 -10.57 -4.96 -1.57
C MET A 307 -9.63 -5.29 -2.73
N TRP A 308 -10.14 -5.28 -3.96
CA TRP A 308 -9.31 -5.41 -5.18
C TRP A 308 -8.32 -4.25 -5.32
N VAL A 309 -8.81 -3.03 -5.13
CA VAL A 309 -8.00 -1.82 -5.22
C VAL A 309 -6.94 -1.79 -4.12
N SER A 310 -7.27 -2.26 -2.92
CA SER A 310 -6.28 -2.42 -1.83
C SER A 310 -5.19 -3.43 -2.19
N LEU A 311 -5.54 -4.57 -2.80
CA LEU A 311 -4.53 -5.52 -3.29
C LEU A 311 -3.59 -4.85 -4.30
N VAL A 312 -4.12 -4.11 -5.27
CA VAL A 312 -3.31 -3.39 -6.27
C VAL A 312 -2.36 -2.41 -5.59
N ALA A 313 -2.84 -1.66 -4.61
CA ALA A 313 -2.01 -0.75 -3.82
C ALA A 313 -0.90 -1.50 -3.06
N TYR A 314 -1.21 -2.65 -2.44
CA TYR A 314 -0.23 -3.44 -1.66
C TYR A 314 0.86 -4.08 -2.52
N LEU A 315 0.61 -4.31 -3.82
CA LEU A 315 1.65 -4.78 -4.75
C LEU A 315 2.79 -3.76 -4.90
N SER A 316 2.58 -2.49 -4.56
CA SER A 316 3.65 -1.49 -4.56
C SER A 316 4.77 -1.87 -3.57
N SER A 317 4.42 -2.37 -2.39
CA SER A 317 5.38 -2.86 -1.38
C SER A 317 6.13 -4.11 -1.81
N ALA A 318 5.49 -4.99 -2.58
CA ALA A 318 6.15 -6.18 -3.13
C ALA A 318 7.12 -5.85 -4.28
N SER A 319 6.93 -4.71 -4.95
CA SER A 319 7.67 -4.35 -6.16
C SER A 319 9.02 -3.68 -5.90
N ASN A 320 9.18 -2.97 -4.76
CA ASN A 320 10.38 -2.20 -4.45
C ASN A 320 11.69 -3.04 -4.51
N PRO A 321 11.78 -4.23 -3.89
CA PRO A 321 12.97 -5.09 -3.96
C PRO A 321 13.39 -5.47 -5.39
N TRP A 322 12.43 -5.66 -6.29
CA TRP A 322 12.69 -5.97 -7.70
C TRP A 322 13.31 -4.79 -8.43
N VAL A 323 12.78 -3.58 -8.20
CA VAL A 323 13.34 -2.36 -8.78
C VAL A 323 14.79 -2.17 -8.34
N TYR A 324 15.08 -2.32 -7.04
CA TYR A 324 16.45 -2.21 -6.52
C TYR A 324 17.38 -3.26 -7.10
N SER A 325 16.94 -4.51 -7.19
CA SER A 325 17.75 -5.63 -7.69
C SER A 325 18.05 -5.53 -9.19
N ILE A 326 17.14 -4.97 -9.99
CA ILE A 326 17.34 -4.76 -11.42
C ILE A 326 18.23 -3.53 -11.68
N ARG A 327 18.04 -2.46 -10.91
CA ARG A 327 18.61 -1.14 -11.22
C ARG A 327 19.92 -0.83 -10.50
N SER A 328 20.12 -1.33 -9.27
CA SER A 328 21.38 -1.13 -8.53
C SER A 328 22.28 -2.34 -8.64
N ARG A 329 23.50 -2.11 -9.16
CA ARG A 329 24.52 -3.17 -9.29
C ARG A 329 25.02 -3.62 -7.93
N GLU A 330 25.12 -2.70 -6.99
CA GLU A 330 25.55 -2.92 -5.61
C GLU A 330 24.54 -3.80 -4.87
N PHE A 331 23.24 -3.45 -4.93
CA PHE A 331 22.18 -4.29 -4.37
C PHE A 331 22.15 -5.66 -5.02
N ARG A 332 22.17 -5.74 -6.36
CA ARG A 332 22.20 -7.03 -7.06
C ARG A 332 23.36 -7.91 -6.63
N THR A 333 24.54 -7.32 -6.42
CA THR A 333 25.73 -8.04 -5.98
C THR A 333 25.59 -8.51 -4.54
N ALA A 334 25.05 -7.66 -3.65
CA ALA A 334 24.73 -8.03 -2.27
C ALA A 334 23.72 -9.19 -2.22
N CYS A 335 22.61 -9.09 -2.97
CA CYS A 335 21.62 -10.15 -3.06
C CYS A 335 22.23 -11.47 -3.55
N LYS A 336 23.06 -11.45 -4.62
CA LYS A 336 23.75 -12.65 -5.10
C LYS A 336 24.65 -13.28 -4.03
N LYS A 337 25.38 -12.48 -3.26
CA LYS A 337 26.21 -12.97 -2.15
C LYS A 337 25.37 -13.62 -1.07
N ILE A 338 24.22 -13.03 -0.73
CA ILE A 338 23.28 -13.57 0.25
C ILE A 338 22.73 -14.93 -0.21
N PHE A 339 22.26 -15.02 -1.46
CA PHE A 339 21.74 -16.28 -2.01
C PHE A 339 22.82 -17.37 -2.10
N ASN A 340 24.05 -17.00 -2.48
CA ASN A 340 25.17 -17.95 -2.49
C ASN A 340 25.57 -18.40 -1.07
N PHE A 341 25.50 -17.51 -0.08
CA PHE A 341 25.77 -17.84 1.31
C PHE A 341 24.74 -18.85 1.86
N PHE A 342 23.44 -18.58 1.66
CA PHE A 342 22.39 -19.52 2.06
C PHE A 342 22.48 -20.84 1.29
N GLY A 343 22.70 -20.79 -0.03
CA GLY A 343 22.86 -21.99 -0.84
C GLY A 343 24.10 -22.84 -0.47
N SER A 344 25.16 -22.21 0.04
CA SER A 344 26.34 -22.90 0.56
C SER A 344 26.10 -23.50 1.95
N HIS A 345 25.40 -22.81 2.85
CA HIS A 345 25.06 -23.32 4.18
C HIS A 345 24.12 -24.52 4.10
N SER A 346 23.08 -24.45 3.27
CA SER A 346 22.16 -25.58 3.05
C SER A 346 22.87 -26.80 2.46
N ARG A 347 23.90 -26.59 1.63
CA ARG A 347 24.72 -27.69 1.08
C ARG A 347 25.58 -28.33 2.17
N VAL A 348 26.21 -27.54 3.03
CA VAL A 348 27.03 -28.04 4.15
C VAL A 348 26.17 -28.78 5.17
N GLU A 349 24.99 -28.25 5.53
CA GLU A 349 24.04 -28.93 6.43
C GLU A 349 23.57 -30.27 5.86
N HIS A 350 23.24 -30.32 4.57
CA HIS A 350 22.85 -31.56 3.90
C HIS A 350 24.00 -32.60 3.87
N PHE A 351 25.24 -32.16 3.65
CA PHE A 351 26.41 -33.05 3.74
C PHE A 351 26.63 -33.56 5.18
N SER A 352 26.42 -32.73 6.20
CA SER A 352 26.56 -33.17 7.61
C SER A 352 25.44 -34.12 8.05
N VAL A 353 24.20 -33.94 7.58
CA VAL A 353 23.09 -34.86 7.87
C VAL A 353 23.33 -36.20 7.20
N THR A 354 23.67 -36.23 5.91
CA THR A 354 23.99 -37.48 5.19
C THR A 354 25.22 -38.20 5.78
N ALA A 355 26.25 -37.47 6.22
CA ALA A 355 27.39 -38.07 6.91
C ALA A 355 27.02 -38.67 8.28
N SER A 356 26.11 -38.02 9.03
CA SER A 356 25.63 -38.55 10.31
C SER A 356 24.78 -39.82 10.14
N GLU A 357 23.95 -39.90 9.09
CA GLU A 357 23.18 -41.10 8.75
C GLU A 357 24.08 -42.28 8.37
N PHE A 358 25.18 -42.02 7.66
CA PHE A 358 26.18 -43.05 7.33
C PHE A 358 26.98 -43.55 8.54
N THR A 359 27.11 -42.75 9.60
CA THR A 359 27.89 -43.12 10.79
C THR A 359 27.07 -43.90 11.82
N VAL A 360 25.73 -43.82 11.76
CA VAL A 360 24.82 -44.57 12.67
C VAL A 360 24.40 -45.92 12.07
N GLY A 361 24.65 -46.15 10.78
CA GLY A 361 24.32 -47.39 10.06
C GLY A 361 25.47 -48.40 9.91
N LEU A 362 26.63 -48.14 10.53
CA LEU A 362 27.80 -49.04 10.65
C LEU A 362 28.04 -49.34 12.12
#